data_AF-A0A1I1SYC5-F1
#
_entry.id   AF-A0A1I1SYC5-F1
#
_cell.length_a   1.000
_cell.length_b   1.000
_cell.length_c   1.000
_cell.angle_alpha   90.00
_cell.angle_beta   90.00
_cell.angle_gamma   90.00
#
_symmetry.space_group_name_H-M   'P 1'
#
loop_
_entity.id
_entity.type
_entity.pdbx_description
1 polymer ?
#
loop_
_entity_poly.entity_id
_entity_poly.type
_entity_poly.pdbx_seq_one_letter_code
_entity_poly.pdbx_strand_id
1 'polypeptide(L)' 'MSIVLDSGETKYVRSSPSMGLMVGRVVLELKTPEKAKEDLASLSYTGDQVKTAAK' A
#
# COMPACT_ATOMS: atom_id res chain seq x y z
N MET A 1 -12.29 -8.10 -6.61
CA MET A 1 -11.77 -8.04 -5.23
C MET A 1 -11.99 -6.62 -4.73
N SER A 2 -12.71 -6.46 -3.62
CA SER A 2 -12.99 -5.15 -3.00
C SER A 2 -12.27 -5.09 -1.65
N ILE A 3 -11.54 -4.01 -1.41
CA ILE A 3 -10.89 -3.73 -0.12
C ILE A 3 -11.81 -2.78 0.63
N VAL A 4 -12.46 -3.28 1.67
CA VAL A 4 -13.34 -2.50 2.55
C VAL A 4 -12.53 -2.11 3.78
N LEU A 5 -12.58 -0.85 4.21
CA LEU A 5 -11.96 -0.40 5.45
C LEU A 5 -13.06 -0.03 6.45
N ASP A 6 -12.97 -0.58 7.66
CA ASP A 6 -13.80 -0.17 8.78
C ASP A 6 -13.26 1.10 9.45
N SER A 7 -14.09 1.76 10.26
CA SER A 7 -13.69 2.98 10.98
C SER A 7 -12.50 2.71 11.90
N GLY A 8 -11.42 3.47 11.71
CA GLY A 8 -10.19 3.34 12.48
C GLY A 8 -9.28 2.17 12.05
N GLU A 9 -9.70 1.40 11.04
CA GLU A 9 -8.88 0.31 10.52
C GLU A 9 -7.78 0.84 9.60
N THR A 10 -6.60 0.22 9.68
CA THR A 10 -5.51 0.45 8.72
C THR A 10 -5.21 -0.85 7.98
N LYS A 11 -5.41 -0.86 6.66
CA LYS A 11 -5.03 -1.97 5.77
C LYS A 11 -3.85 -1.55 4.89
N TYR A 12 -2.86 -2.43 4.78
CA TYR A 12 -1.70 -2.22 3.92
C TYR A 12 -1.92 -2.96 2.60
N VAL A 13 -1.76 -2.25 1.49
CA VAL A 13 -1.99 -2.78 0.15
C VAL A 13 -0.75 -2.56 -0.69
N ARG A 14 -0.24 -3.62 -1.30
CA ARG A 14 0.83 -3.55 -2.29
C ARG A 14 0.22 -3.64 -3.69
N SER A 15 0.48 -2.64 -4.51
CA SER A 15 0.13 -2.65 -5.94
C SER A 15 1.34 -3.05 -6.78
N SER A 16 1.15 -3.99 -7.71
CA SER A 16 2.18 -4.38 -8.68
C SER A 16 1.59 -4.49 -10.09
N PRO A 17 2.27 -3.97 -11.13
CA PRO A 17 1.87 -4.24 -12.49
C PRO A 17 2.16 -5.72 -12.84
N SER A 18 1.28 -6.34 -13.61
CA SER A 18 1.40 -7.68 -14.15
C SER A 18 1.04 -7.64 -15.64
N MET A 19 1.83 -8.30 -16.48
CA MET A 19 1.55 -8.43 -17.90
C MET A 19 1.05 -9.84 -18.19
N GLY A 20 -0.22 -9.97 -18.55
CA GLY A 20 -0.75 -11.17 -19.18
C GLY A 20 -0.45 -11.17 -20.69
N LEU A 21 -0.93 -12.19 -21.40
CA LEU A 21 -0.86 -12.19 -22.86
C LEU A 21 -1.68 -11.01 -23.41
N MET A 22 -0.99 -9.96 -23.87
CA MET A 22 -1.55 -8.71 -24.42
C MET A 22 -2.37 -7.82 -23.47
N VAL A 23 -2.57 -8.19 -22.21
CA VAL A 23 -3.34 -7.39 -21.24
C VAL A 23 -2.49 -7.07 -20.02
N GLY A 24 -2.20 -5.78 -19.82
CA GLY A 24 -1.63 -5.28 -18.57
C GLY A 24 -2.71 -5.18 -17.48
N ARG A 25 -2.38 -5.58 -16.27
CA ARG A 25 -3.25 -5.48 -15.09
C ARG A 25 -2.45 -5.00 -13.89
N VAL A 26 -3.11 -4.30 -12.97
CA VAL A 26 -2.56 -4.00 -11.65
C VAL A 26 -3.11 -5.02 -10.66
N VAL A 27 -2.22 -5.72 -9.97
CA VAL A 27 -2.56 -6.66 -8.91
C VAL A 27 -2.47 -5.92 -7.59
N LEU A 28 -3.51 -6.07 -6.75
CA LEU A 28 -3.54 -5.53 -5.39
C LEU A 28 -3.44 -6.70 -4.41
N GLU A 29 -2.49 -6.62 -3.50
CA GLU A 29 -2.30 -7.62 -2.45
C GLU A 29 -2.43 -6.97 -1.08
N LEU A 30 -3.27 -7.55 -0.22
CA LEU A 30 -3.30 -7.19 1.21
C LEU A 30 -2.06 -7.74 1.90
N LYS A 31 -1.31 -6.87 2.57
CA LYS A 31 -0.16 -7.23 3.38
C LYS A 31 -0.50 -7.14 4.85
N THR A 32 0.14 -7.99 5.66
CA THR A 32 0.04 -7.88 7.11
C THR A 32 0.78 -6.61 7.58
N PRO A 33 0.38 -6.02 8.72
CA PRO A 33 1.00 -4.80 9.23
C PRO A 33 2.51 -4.92 9.46
N GLU A 34 2.98 -6.09 9.89
CA GLU A 34 4.39 -6.32 10.21
C GLU A 34 5.24 -6.23 8.95
N LYS A 35 4.88 -7.01 7.93
CA LYS A 35 5.58 -7.03 6.64
C LYS A 35 5.50 -5.69 5.93
N ALA A 36 4.34 -5.02 6.01
CA ALA A 36 4.18 -3.72 5.38
C ALA A 36 5.09 -2.66 6.02
N LYS A 37 5.21 -2.62 7.34
CA LYS A 37 6.09 -1.68 8.05
C LYS A 37 7.57 -1.90 7.73
N GLU A 38 7.99 -3.15 7.59
CA GLU A 38 9.33 -3.49 7.13
C GLU A 38 9.57 -2.99 5.70
N ASP A 39 8.65 -3.30 4.78
CA ASP A 39 8.75 -2.91 3.37
C ASP A 39 8.74 -1.37 3.21
N LEU A 40 7.96 -0.63 4.02
CA LEU A 40 7.82 0.83 3.94
C LEU A 40 9.16 1.56 4.02
N ALA A 41 10.10 1.08 4.84
CA ALA A 41 11.41 1.70 4.99
C ALA A 41 12.25 1.65 3.70
N SER A 42 11.99 0.66 2.84
CA SER A 42 12.68 0.49 1.56
C SER A 42 12.05 1.30 0.42
N LEU A 43 10.83 1.83 0.61
CA LEU A 43 10.12 2.54 -0.44
C LEU A 43 10.65 3.97 -0.59
N SER A 44 10.81 4.39 -1.84
CA SER A 44 11.06 5.79 -2.15
C SER A 44 9.76 6.58 -2.06
N TYR A 45 9.74 7.59 -1.16
CA TYR A 45 8.61 8.50 -1.02
C TYR A 45 9.02 9.88 -1.52
N THR A 46 8.36 10.37 -2.57
CA THR A 46 8.61 11.70 -3.17
C THR A 46 7.58 12.75 -2.74
N GLY A 47 6.64 12.41 -1.86
CA GLY A 47 5.69 13.36 -1.31
C GLY A 47 6.30 14.21 -0.19
N ASP A 48 5.70 15.38 0.06
CA ASP A 48 6.05 16.15 1.25
C ASP A 48 5.69 15.35 2.50
N GLN A 49 6.66 15.17 3.40
CA GLN A 49 6.36 14.59 4.70
C GLN A 49 5.43 15.54 5.45
N VAL A 50 4.14 15.21 5.51
CA VAL A 50 3.20 15.86 6.41
C VAL A 50 3.69 15.55 7.82
N LYS A 51 4.42 16.49 8.42
CA LYS A 51 4.73 16.45 9.84
C LYS A 51 3.38 16.52 10.56
N THR A 52 2.95 15.39 11.11
CA THR A 52 1.81 15.37 12.04
C THR A 52 2.12 16.39 13.13
N ALA A 53 1.36 17.49 13.17
CA ALA A 53 1.44 18.45 14.24
C ALA A 53 1.10 17.71 15.54
N ALA A 54 2.07 17.62 16.45
CA ALA A 54 1.84 17.14 17.80
C ALA A 54 0.81 18.05 18.46
N LYS A 55 -0.24 17.47 19.02
CA LYS A 55 -1.21 18.17 19.88
C LYS A 55 -0.70 18.16 21.31
#